data_AF-A0A0G0VZH0-F1
#
_entry.id   AF-A0A0G0VZH0-F1
#
_cell.length_a   1.000
_cell.length_b   1.000
_cell.length_c   1.000
_cell.angle_alpha   90.00
_cell.angle_beta   90.00
_cell.angle_gamma   90.00
#
_symmetry.space_group_name_H-M   'P 1'
#
loop_
_entity.id
_entity.type
_entity.pdbx_description
1 polymer ?
#
loop_
_entity_poly.entity_id
_entity_poly.type
_entity_poly.pdbx_seq_one_letter_code
_entity_poly.pdbx_strand_id
1 'polypeptide(L)'
;YRDLFRFYVPLGSRLIKMTGSEVDTLSYEELGKQVFEGFYGNKYPLYAKSSSKVTLQYLSSVKASKNYTLYLQKQPGTKGVGYEIFVNGKNVETFNWVGDKTISLPL
;
A
#
# COMPACT_ATOMS: atom_id res chain seq x y z
N TYR A 1 2.22 -16.81 14.12
CA TYR A 1 0.98 -16.32 13.48
C TYR A 1 1.39 -15.68 12.15
N ARG A 2 0.60 -15.83 11.08
CA ARG A 2 0.92 -15.20 9.79
C ARG A 2 0.12 -13.91 9.68
N ASP A 3 0.83 -12.80 9.57
CA ASP A 3 0.24 -11.52 9.27
C ASP A 3 0.19 -11.34 7.76
N LEU A 4 -1.02 -11.45 7.21
CA LEU A 4 -1.30 -11.27 5.78
C LEU A 4 -1.49 -9.78 5.47
N PHE A 5 -0.87 -9.30 4.41
CA PHE A 5 -1.13 -7.97 3.87
C PHE A 5 -1.41 -8.02 2.37
N ARG A 6 -2.34 -7.18 1.92
CA ARG A 6 -2.77 -7.09 0.52
C ARG A 6 -2.84 -5.63 0.09
N PHE A 7 -2.29 -5.32 -1.07
CA PHE A 7 -2.42 -4.01 -1.72
C PHE A 7 -3.34 -4.14 -2.91
N TYR A 8 -4.47 -3.42 -2.88
CA TYR A 8 -5.41 -3.34 -3.99
C TYR A 8 -5.13 -2.09 -4.80
N VAL A 9 -4.69 -2.27 -6.03
CA VAL A 9 -4.33 -1.19 -6.96
C VAL A 9 -5.18 -1.29 -8.23
N PRO A 10 -5.21 -0.26 -9.09
CA PRO A 10 -5.97 -0.31 -10.34
C PRO A 10 -5.61 -1.54 -11.19
N LEU A 11 -6.62 -2.16 -11.82
CA LEU A 11 -6.42 -3.31 -12.72
C LEU A 11 -5.39 -2.99 -13.81
N GLY A 12 -4.55 -3.96 -14.16
CA GLY A 12 -3.46 -3.81 -15.12
C GLY A 12 -2.20 -3.11 -14.58
N SER A 13 -2.18 -2.75 -13.29
CA SER A 13 -0.94 -2.31 -12.63
C SER A 13 0.07 -3.46 -12.56
N ARG A 14 1.37 -3.16 -12.65
CA ARG A 14 2.43 -4.18 -12.66
C ARG A 14 3.40 -3.99 -11.50
N LEU A 15 3.64 -5.05 -10.74
CA LEU A 15 4.62 -5.07 -9.67
C LEU A 15 6.03 -4.88 -10.25
N ILE A 16 6.80 -3.92 -9.72
CA ILE A 16 8.22 -3.76 -10.04
C ILE A 16 9.07 -4.46 -8.97
N LYS A 17 8.77 -4.16 -7.71
CA LYS A 17 9.53 -4.68 -6.57
C LYS A 17 8.69 -4.65 -5.32
N MET A 18 8.79 -5.71 -4.51
CA MET A 18 8.25 -5.71 -3.16
C MET A 18 9.25 -6.36 -2.20
N THR A 19 9.38 -5.78 -1.01
CA THR A 19 10.26 -6.26 0.05
C THR A 19 9.49 -6.37 1.36
N GLY A 20 9.96 -7.23 2.27
CA GLY A 20 9.34 -7.40 3.60
C GLY A 20 8.31 -8.55 3.67
N SER A 21 8.08 -9.26 2.58
CA SER A 21 7.39 -10.56 2.59
C SER A 21 8.39 -11.67 2.90
N GLU A 22 7.97 -12.68 3.66
CA GLU A 22 8.76 -13.88 3.95
C GLU A 22 8.74 -14.93 2.83
N VAL A 23 7.88 -14.73 1.84
CA VAL A 23 7.75 -15.57 0.63
C VAL A 23 7.70 -14.71 -0.62
N ASP A 24 7.83 -15.38 -1.76
CA ASP A 24 7.55 -14.80 -3.06
C ASP A 24 6.15 -14.18 -3.09
N THR A 25 6.11 -12.99 -3.66
CA THR A 25 4.92 -12.14 -3.67
C THR A 25 3.93 -12.66 -4.69
N LEU A 26 2.67 -12.81 -4.29
CA LEU A 26 1.61 -13.22 -5.21
C LEU A 26 1.00 -12.00 -5.89
N SER A 27 0.65 -12.16 -7.16
CA SER A 27 -0.02 -11.14 -7.97
C SER A 27 -1.17 -11.78 -8.72
N TYR A 28 -2.38 -11.30 -8.47
CA TYR A 28 -3.61 -11.84 -9.05
C TYR A 28 -4.71 -10.77 -9.07
N GLU A 29 -5.81 -11.05 -9.77
CA GLU A 29 -6.97 -10.17 -9.82
C GLU A 29 -8.03 -10.61 -8.81
N GLU A 30 -8.57 -9.65 -8.06
CA GLU A 30 -9.65 -9.87 -7.09
C GLU A 30 -10.46 -8.58 -6.95
N LEU A 31 -11.80 -8.69 -6.84
CA LEU A 31 -12.72 -7.54 -6.68
C LEU A 31 -12.54 -6.43 -7.74
N GLY A 32 -12.16 -6.80 -8.97
CA GLY A 32 -11.90 -5.84 -10.04
C GLY A 32 -10.69 -4.93 -9.74
N LYS A 33 -9.70 -5.44 -9.00
CA LYS A 33 -8.42 -4.79 -8.68
C LYS A 33 -7.28 -5.74 -8.98
N GLN A 34 -6.12 -5.17 -9.28
CA GLN A 34 -4.88 -5.91 -9.21
C GLN A 34 -4.46 -5.99 -7.74
N VAL A 35 -4.20 -7.20 -7.25
CA VAL A 35 -3.74 -7.45 -5.88
C VAL A 35 -2.27 -7.83 -5.87
N PHE A 36 -1.53 -7.26 -4.92
CA PHE A 36 -0.21 -7.74 -4.51
C PHE A 36 -0.29 -8.21 -3.07
N GLU A 37 0.05 -9.48 -2.84
CA GLU A 37 -0.07 -10.14 -1.54
C GLU A 37 1.29 -10.60 -1.02
N GLY A 38 1.47 -10.47 0.29
CA GLY A 38 2.59 -11.05 1.01
C GLY A 38 2.23 -11.33 2.46
N PHE A 39 3.15 -11.97 3.17
CA PHE A 39 2.98 -12.21 4.60
C PHE A 39 4.29 -12.07 5.37
N TYR A 40 4.19 -11.82 6.67
CA TYR A 40 5.30 -11.86 7.62
C TYR A 40 4.90 -12.55 8.93
N GLY A 41 5.87 -12.77 9.83
CA GLY A 41 5.63 -13.22 11.21
C GLY A 41 5.67 -14.74 11.41
N ASN A 42 5.88 -15.54 10.36
CA ASN A 42 5.99 -16.99 10.47
C ASN A 42 7.44 -17.42 10.73
N LYS A 43 8.35 -16.99 9.85
CA LYS A 43 9.79 -17.30 9.94
C LYS A 43 10.53 -16.30 10.81
N TYR A 44 10.12 -15.04 10.80
CA TYR A 44 10.72 -13.97 11.57
C TYR A 44 9.62 -13.28 12.41
N PRO A 45 9.36 -13.77 13.65
CA PRO A 45 8.35 -13.16 14.50
C PRO A 45 8.73 -11.72 14.85
N LEU A 46 7.72 -10.85 14.90
CA LEU A 46 7.87 -9.48 15.40
C LEU A 46 8.04 -9.53 16.92
N TYR A 47 9.29 -9.48 17.38
CA TYR A 47 9.61 -9.36 18.79
C TYR A 47 9.17 -7.99 19.35
N ALA A 48 8.98 -7.91 20.67
CA ALA A 48 8.69 -6.64 21.34
C ALA A 48 9.76 -5.60 20.99
N LYS A 49 9.32 -4.39 20.59
CA LYS A 49 10.16 -3.27 20.11
C LYS A 49 10.86 -3.48 18.74
N SER A 50 10.61 -4.57 18.04
CA SER A 50 11.04 -4.72 16.64
C SER A 50 10.10 -3.99 15.69
N SER A 51 10.61 -3.56 14.53
CA SER A 51 9.81 -3.01 13.44
C SER A 51 10.11 -3.76 12.15
N SER A 52 9.07 -4.02 11.38
CA SER A 52 9.18 -4.57 10.03
C SER A 52 8.71 -3.52 9.03
N LYS A 53 9.40 -3.43 7.89
CA LYS A 53 9.08 -2.49 6.82
C LYS A 53 8.73 -3.26 5.57
N VAL A 54 7.50 -3.10 5.11
CA VAL A 54 7.07 -3.51 3.77
C VAL A 54 7.29 -2.34 2.83
N THR A 55 7.83 -2.59 1.64
CA THR A 55 7.96 -1.58 0.59
C THR A 55 7.45 -2.16 -0.71
N LEU A 56 6.59 -1.42 -1.39
CA LEU A 56 5.98 -1.79 -2.66
C LEU A 56 6.29 -0.72 -3.70
N GLN A 57 6.81 -1.15 -4.85
CA GLN A 57 7.00 -0.33 -6.03
C GLN A 57 6.27 -0.97 -7.20
N TYR A 58 5.45 -0.20 -7.90
CA TYR A 58 4.63 -0.69 -9.00
C TYR A 58 4.41 0.38 -10.07
N LEU A 59 4.08 -0.05 -11.28
CA LEU A 59 3.57 0.81 -12.34
C LEU A 59 2.04 0.79 -12.30
N SER A 60 1.42 1.95 -12.10
CA SER A 60 -0.04 2.10 -12.19
C SER A 60 -0.50 2.03 -13.64
N SER A 61 -1.66 1.42 -13.88
CA SER A 61 -2.35 1.50 -15.18
C SER A 61 -3.03 2.85 -15.41
N VAL A 62 -3.25 3.63 -14.35
CA VAL A 62 -3.82 4.98 -14.43
C VAL A 62 -2.70 5.96 -14.76
N LYS A 63 -2.84 6.65 -15.90
CA LYS A 63 -1.87 7.66 -16.33
C LYS A 63 -1.92 8.89 -15.42
N ALA A 64 -0.74 9.43 -15.12
CA ALA A 64 -0.61 10.74 -14.49
C ALA A 64 -1.35 11.81 -15.29
N SER A 65 -2.06 12.70 -14.60
CA SER A 65 -2.74 13.85 -15.21
C SER A 65 -2.79 15.02 -14.22
N LYS A 66 -3.12 16.23 -14.70
CA LYS A 66 -3.25 17.42 -13.85
C LYS A 66 -4.27 17.27 -12.71
N ASN A 67 -5.23 16.37 -12.87
CA ASN A 67 -6.30 16.12 -11.89
C ASN A 67 -6.18 14.72 -11.27
N TYR A 68 -4.95 14.24 -11.06
CA TYR A 68 -4.74 12.90 -10.55
C TYR A 68 -5.22 12.80 -9.10
N THR A 69 -6.28 12.02 -8.92
CA THR A 69 -6.93 11.83 -7.62
C THR A 69 -6.61 10.44 -7.10
N LEU A 70 -6.11 10.37 -5.88
CA LEU A 70 -5.88 9.14 -5.15
C LEU A 70 -7.07 8.87 -4.23
N TYR A 71 -7.69 7.72 -4.43
CA TYR A 71 -8.71 7.19 -3.53
C TYR A 71 -8.06 6.17 -2.59
N LEU A 72 -8.13 6.45 -1.29
CA LEU A 72 -7.59 5.63 -0.23
C LEU A 72 -8.73 5.03 0.58
N GLN A 73 -8.85 3.70 0.55
CA GLN A 73 -9.89 2.97 1.28
C GLN A 73 -9.32 2.31 2.53
N LYS A 74 -9.89 2.63 3.68
CA LYS A 74 -9.42 2.14 4.98
C LYS A 74 -10.18 0.87 5.35
N GLN A 75 -9.43 -0.17 5.76
CA GLN A 75 -10.05 -1.33 6.42
C GLN A 75 -10.72 -0.91 7.73
N PRO A 76 -12.00 -1.23 7.97
CA PRO A 76 -12.71 -0.84 9.19
C PRO A 76 -12.12 -1.51 10.44
N GLY A 77 -12.35 -0.92 11.62
CA GLY A 77 -12.05 -1.56 12.91
C GLY A 77 -10.60 -1.46 13.41
N THR A 78 -9.72 -0.70 12.74
CA THR A 78 -8.35 -0.45 13.23
C THR A 78 -8.16 0.98 13.70
N LYS A 79 -7.22 1.21 14.62
CA LYS A 79 -6.82 2.57 15.03
C LYS A 79 -6.27 3.36 13.84
N GLY A 80 -6.34 4.69 13.94
CA GLY A 80 -5.70 5.59 12.98
C GLY A 80 -4.20 5.35 12.94
N VAL A 81 -3.64 5.28 11.73
CA VAL A 81 -2.21 5.15 11.47
C VAL A 81 -1.76 6.41 10.73
N GLY A 82 -0.59 6.95 11.07
CA GLY A 82 -0.04 8.13 10.40
C GLY A 82 0.47 7.81 9.00
N TYR A 83 0.13 8.65 8.03
CA TYR A 83 0.56 8.55 6.64
C TYR A 83 1.16 9.87 6.17
N GLU A 84 2.16 9.74 5.29
CA GLU A 84 2.77 10.83 4.57
C GLU A 84 2.75 10.51 3.08
N ILE A 85 2.40 11.49 2.26
CA ILE A 85 2.39 11.36 0.81
C ILE A 85 3.42 12.31 0.23
N PHE A 86 4.27 11.74 -0.63
CA PHE A 86 5.29 12.48 -1.36
C PHE A 86 5.02 12.40 -2.85
N VAL A 87 5.06 13.56 -3.53
CA VAL A 87 5.00 13.66 -4.99
C VAL A 87 6.29 14.31 -5.46
N ASN A 88 7.01 13.66 -6.37
CA ASN A 88 8.32 14.12 -6.86
C ASN A 88 9.29 14.52 -5.72
N GLY A 89 9.28 13.76 -4.62
CA GLY A 89 10.13 13.99 -3.44
C GLY A 89 9.66 15.08 -2.47
N LYS A 90 8.56 15.80 -2.76
CA LYS A 90 8.00 16.82 -1.87
C LYS A 90 6.83 16.25 -1.08
N ASN A 91 6.79 16.49 0.23
CA ASN A 91 5.62 16.15 1.05
C ASN A 91 4.44 17.04 0.63
N VAL A 92 3.32 16.41 0.27
CA VAL A 92 2.09 17.10 -0.17
C VAL A 92 0.93 16.92 0.81
N GLU A 93 0.97 15.92 1.67
CA GLU A 93 -0.09 15.65 2.66
C GLU A 93 0.46 14.74 3.77
N THR A 94 0.18 15.11 5.03
CA THR A 94 0.36 14.26 6.21
C THR A 94 -0.97 14.14 6.95
N PHE A 95 -1.40 12.92 7.29
CA PHE A 95 -2.69 12.70 7.96
C PHE A 95 -2.72 11.42 8.79
N ASN A 96 -3.64 11.37 9.77
CA ASN A 96 -4.01 10.13 10.44
C ASN A 96 -5.13 9.44 9.67
N TRP A 97 -4.88 8.22 9.20
CA TRP A 97 -5.82 7.48 8.37
C TRP A 97 -6.87 6.77 9.20
N VAL A 98 -7.98 7.46 9.47
CA VAL A 98 -9.10 6.99 10.30
C VAL A 98 -10.32 6.53 9.49
N GLY A 99 -10.35 6.78 8.18
CA GLY A 99 -11.44 6.43 7.28
C GLY A 99 -11.05 6.66 5.81
N ASP A 100 -11.99 6.38 4.91
CA ASP A 100 -11.78 6.59 3.47
C ASP A 100 -11.45 8.06 3.17
N LYS A 101 -10.53 8.26 2.22
CA LYS A 101 -10.04 9.59 1.85
C LYS A 101 -9.83 9.71 0.35
N THR A 102 -10.11 10.90 -0.17
CA THR A 102 -9.81 11.30 -1.54
C THR A 102 -8.79 12.43 -1.49
N ILE A 103 -7.71 12.32 -2.25
CA ILE A 103 -6.61 13.29 -2.25
C ILE A 103 -6.28 13.67 -3.69
N SER A 104 -6.29 14.96 -4.00
CA SER A 104 -5.80 15.47 -5.27
C SER A 104 -4.28 15.64 -5.20
N LEU A 105 -3.54 15.02 -6.13
CA LEU A 105 -2.09 15.09 -6.17
C LEU A 105 -1.63 16.18 -7.16
N PRO A 106 -0.72 17.08 -6.76
CA PRO A 106 -0.12 18.05 -7.67
C PRO A 106 0.96 17.38 -8.52
N LEU A 107 0.56 16.80 -9.66
CA LEU A 107 1.47 16.15 -10.62
C LEU A 107 2.10 17.13 -11.62
#